data_AF-A0A3M2I7I7-F1
#
_entry.id   AF-A0A3M2I7I7-F1
#
_cell.length_a   1.000
_cell.length_b   1.000
_cell.length_c   1.000
_cell.angle_alpha   90.00
_cell.angle_beta   90.00
_cell.angle_gamma   90.00
#
_symmetry.space_group_name_H-M   'P 1'
#
loop_
_entity.id
_entity.type
_entity.pdbx_description
1 polymer ?
#
loop_
_entity_poly.entity_id
_entity_poly.type
_entity_poly.pdbx_seq_one_letter_code
_entity_poly.pdbx_strand_id
1 'polypeptide(L)'
;MPSIPDSTLDSEALDALWSDGRASRVRPLRLSRVGSLLRGESADGEVREWPLADIRISPRLARTPRTLALPDGGRMELADAPLLDVWFPRAPSRMEALADWLERRRYAILASALLVVAGIIGFVQFGLPWGAHRIAERIPPSVEKNSSDQVVRILERFHVEASKLPKARQARLAAAFRELVAGEPRAGQMRLHLVDASDIGPNAFALPDGRIYLTDQLVELARNDDELLAVLAHEAGHHVHRHGMRGAIEGASVFVLAGLLLGDASGSSLAVSLPATLLSNGFSRDHEREADAYAFDLLKRRGRSPRDFATLMARLSQANGSDDGDIASFISTHPSSQARMRAAEQAAKP
;
A
#
# COMPACT_ATOMS: atom_id res chain seq x y z
N MET A 1 -74.50 -9.42 36.85
CA MET A 1 -73.76 -8.55 35.92
C MET A 1 -73.09 -7.45 36.72
N PRO A 2 -71.76 -7.51 36.89
CA PRO A 2 -70.95 -6.35 37.22
C PRO A 2 -70.11 -5.96 35.99
N SER A 3 -70.19 -4.67 35.65
CA SER A 3 -69.47 -3.96 34.60
C SER A 3 -67.95 -4.11 34.72
N ILE A 4 -67.31 -4.60 33.65
CA ILE A 4 -65.86 -4.56 33.46
C ILE A 4 -65.48 -3.12 33.06
N PRO A 5 -64.59 -2.43 33.80
CA PRO A 5 -64.04 -1.16 33.35
C PRO A 5 -63.08 -1.39 32.20
N ASP A 6 -63.35 -0.69 31.10
CA ASP A 6 -62.55 -0.61 29.89
C ASP A 6 -61.33 0.30 30.16
N SER A 7 -60.30 -0.22 30.83
CA SER A 7 -59.10 0.59 31.14
C SER A 7 -57.85 -0.25 31.40
N THR A 8 -57.41 -1.04 30.41
CA THR A 8 -56.01 -1.52 30.33
C THR A 8 -55.60 -1.70 28.86
N LEU A 9 -55.49 -0.60 28.13
CA LEU A 9 -54.58 -0.53 26.98
C LEU A 9 -53.42 0.36 27.41
N ASP A 10 -52.57 -0.15 28.29
CA ASP A 10 -51.26 0.44 28.52
C ASP A 10 -50.46 0.29 27.22
N SER A 11 -50.56 1.34 26.42
CA SER A 11 -49.76 1.62 25.24
C SER A 11 -48.29 1.65 25.65
N GLU A 12 -47.57 0.57 25.37
CA GLU A 12 -46.12 0.57 25.43
C GLU A 12 -45.61 1.67 24.49
N ALA A 13 -45.07 2.75 25.06
CA ALA A 13 -44.66 3.93 24.32
C ALA A 13 -43.12 4.00 24.21
N LEU A 14 -42.61 4.44 23.07
CA LEU A 14 -41.17 4.58 22.82
C LEU A 14 -40.80 6.04 22.58
N ASP A 15 -39.69 6.48 23.18
CA ASP A 15 -39.16 7.82 22.91
C ASP A 15 -38.37 7.81 21.59
N ALA A 16 -38.63 8.81 20.75
CA ALA A 16 -37.98 8.98 19.46
C ALA A 16 -37.63 10.43 19.19
N LEU A 17 -36.63 10.62 18.34
CA LEU A 17 -36.16 11.90 17.85
C LEU A 17 -36.56 12.05 16.39
N TRP A 18 -37.48 12.96 16.09
CA TRP A 18 -38.01 13.18 14.75
C TRP A 18 -37.38 14.39 14.06
N SER A 19 -37.09 14.24 12.76
CA SER A 19 -36.68 15.31 11.86
C SER A 19 -37.54 15.28 10.60
N ASP A 20 -37.89 16.46 10.08
CA ASP A 20 -38.68 16.67 8.88
C ASP A 20 -37.90 16.47 7.56
N GLY A 21 -36.59 16.18 7.66
CA GLY A 21 -35.71 15.97 6.50
C GLY A 21 -35.38 17.24 5.70
N ARG A 22 -35.89 18.41 6.10
CA ARG A 22 -35.69 19.71 5.42
C ARG A 22 -34.96 20.73 6.29
N ALA A 23 -35.09 20.63 7.61
CA ALA A 23 -34.39 21.45 8.59
C ALA A 23 -33.62 20.54 9.56
N SER A 24 -32.43 20.97 9.99
CA SER A 24 -31.59 20.22 10.94
C SER A 24 -32.12 20.25 12.39
N ARG A 25 -33.41 20.56 12.59
CA ARG A 25 -34.06 20.59 13.90
C ARG A 25 -34.68 19.24 14.20
N VAL A 26 -34.35 18.71 15.37
CA VAL A 26 -34.86 17.43 15.87
C VAL A 26 -35.86 17.71 16.98
N ARG A 27 -37.00 17.03 16.98
CA ARG A 27 -38.04 17.15 18.01
C ARG A 27 -38.25 15.82 18.72
N PRO A 28 -38.30 15.78 20.06
CA PRO A 28 -38.65 14.56 20.78
C PRO A 28 -40.13 14.25 20.56
N LEU A 29 -40.44 13.02 20.19
CA LEU A 29 -41.78 12.49 20.06
C LEU A 29 -41.91 11.20 20.87
N ARG A 30 -43.07 11.02 21.50
CA ARG A 30 -43.44 9.78 22.15
C ARG A 30 -44.30 8.95 21.20
N LEU A 31 -43.80 7.77 20.83
CA LEU A 31 -44.41 6.88 19.86
C LEU A 31 -45.31 5.85 20.52
N SER A 32 -46.48 5.62 19.96
CA SER A 32 -47.38 4.53 20.33
C SER A 32 -48.00 3.90 19.07
N ARG A 33 -48.35 2.62 19.15
CA ARG A 33 -49.04 1.93 18.07
C ARG A 33 -50.54 1.91 18.33
N VAL A 34 -51.32 2.40 17.36
CA VAL A 34 -52.79 2.36 17.38
C VAL A 34 -53.24 1.59 16.15
N GLY A 35 -53.48 0.28 16.30
CA GLY A 35 -53.85 -0.61 15.20
C GLY A 35 -52.76 -0.70 14.11
N SER A 36 -53.07 -0.18 12.92
CA SER A 36 -52.17 -0.10 11.75
C SER A 36 -51.49 1.27 11.58
N LEU A 37 -51.64 2.17 12.56
CA LEU A 37 -51.05 3.51 12.57
C LEU A 37 -50.00 3.62 13.69
N LEU A 38 -48.88 4.27 13.37
CA LEU A 38 -47.88 4.71 14.33
C LEU A 38 -48.20 6.16 14.68
N ARG A 39 -48.47 6.43 15.95
CA ARG A 39 -48.82 7.75 16.47
C ARG A 39 -47.64 8.33 17.23
N GLY A 40 -47.17 9.50 16.83
CA GLY A 40 -46.15 10.28 17.52
C GLY A 40 -46.75 11.52 18.17
N GLU A 41 -46.52 11.70 19.46
CA GLU A 41 -47.00 12.85 20.23
C GLU A 41 -45.83 13.71 20.70
N SER A 42 -45.88 15.00 20.39
CA SER A 42 -44.91 16.00 20.87
C SER A 42 -45.24 16.44 22.29
N ALA A 43 -44.23 16.94 23.01
CA ALA A 43 -44.43 17.56 24.33
C ALA A 43 -45.41 18.75 24.30
N ASP A 44 -45.57 19.38 23.13
CA ASP A 44 -46.50 20.49 22.90
C ASP A 44 -47.94 20.04 22.56
N GLY A 45 -48.23 18.74 22.61
CA GLY A 45 -49.55 18.16 22.29
C GLY A 45 -49.84 18.01 20.79
N GLU A 46 -48.86 18.29 19.91
CA GLU A 46 -48.98 18.00 18.47
C GLU A 46 -48.94 16.49 18.23
N VAL A 47 -50.00 15.95 17.63
CA VAL A 47 -50.14 14.52 17.31
C VAL A 47 -49.96 14.33 15.82
N ARG A 48 -49.12 13.36 15.44
CA ARG A 48 -48.92 12.94 14.05
C ARG A 48 -49.09 11.44 13.92
N GLU A 49 -49.65 11.01 12.79
CA GLU A 49 -49.96 9.61 12.53
C GLU A 49 -49.41 9.20 11.17
N TRP A 50 -48.77 8.03 11.12
CA TRP A 50 -48.22 7.45 9.90
C TRP A 50 -48.67 5.99 9.75
N PRO A 51 -49.07 5.53 8.55
CA PRO A 51 -49.36 4.13 8.31
C PRO A 51 -48.11 3.26 8.51
N LEU A 52 -48.19 2.20 9.34
CA LEU A 52 -47.03 1.32 9.57
C LEU A 52 -46.52 0.67 8.28
N ALA A 53 -47.42 0.41 7.32
CA ALA A 53 -47.08 -0.20 6.03
C ALA A 53 -46.12 0.66 5.19
N ASP A 54 -46.14 1.98 5.39
CA ASP A 54 -45.36 2.95 4.60
C ASP A 54 -44.07 3.39 5.31
N ILE A 55 -43.84 2.92 6.53
CA ILE A 55 -42.65 3.23 7.32
C ILE A 55 -41.58 2.16 7.06
N ARG A 56 -40.38 2.60 6.69
CA ARG A 56 -39.23 1.71 6.53
C ARG A 56 -38.30 1.81 7.73
N ILE A 57 -38.16 0.72 8.45
CA ILE A 57 -37.22 0.62 9.57
C ILE A 57 -35.83 0.20 9.07
N SER A 58 -34.79 0.84 9.59
CA SER A 58 -33.41 0.44 9.35
C SER A 58 -33.16 -0.98 9.87
N PRO A 59 -32.24 -1.72 9.25
CA PRO A 59 -31.76 -2.96 9.81
C PRO A 59 -31.21 -2.77 11.23
N ARG A 60 -31.27 -3.84 12.02
CA ARG A 60 -30.70 -3.95 13.37
C ARG A 60 -29.21 -4.16 13.20
N LEU A 61 -28.43 -3.18 13.58
CA LEU A 61 -26.98 -3.32 13.61
C LEU A 61 -26.55 -3.14 15.04
N ALA A 62 -26.19 -4.23 15.71
CA ALA A 62 -25.68 -4.15 17.07
C ALA A 62 -26.68 -3.46 18.03
N ARG A 63 -26.16 -2.61 18.92
CA ARG A 63 -26.92 -1.72 19.81
C ARG A 63 -27.10 -0.30 19.24
N THR A 64 -26.95 -0.09 17.92
CA THR A 64 -27.13 1.26 17.38
C THR A 64 -28.61 1.66 17.39
N PRO A 65 -28.92 2.96 17.53
CA PRO A 65 -30.29 3.45 17.38
C PRO A 65 -30.88 3.01 16.03
N ARG A 66 -32.18 2.69 16.05
CA ARG A 66 -32.94 2.35 14.85
C ARG A 66 -33.45 3.63 14.21
N THR A 67 -33.42 3.68 12.88
CA THR A 67 -33.98 4.81 12.12
C THR A 67 -35.26 4.36 11.41
N LEU A 68 -36.36 5.09 11.59
CA LEU A 68 -37.58 4.95 10.82
C LEU A 68 -37.60 6.02 9.73
N ALA A 69 -37.67 5.60 8.47
CA ALA A 69 -37.94 6.50 7.36
C ALA A 69 -39.46 6.60 7.17
N LEU A 70 -39.97 7.83 7.22
CA LEU A 70 -41.38 8.16 7.11
C LEU A 70 -41.76 8.46 5.64
N PRO A 71 -43.03 8.25 5.25
CA PRO A 71 -43.48 8.46 3.87
C PRO A 71 -43.42 9.93 3.41
N ASP A 72 -43.42 10.88 4.35
CA ASP A 72 -43.32 12.32 4.10
C ASP A 72 -41.87 12.82 3.89
N GLY A 73 -40.90 11.90 3.91
CA GLY A 73 -39.47 12.20 3.82
C GLY A 73 -38.80 12.50 5.16
N GLY A 74 -39.56 12.49 6.26
CA GLY A 74 -39.04 12.62 7.62
C GLY A 74 -38.30 11.37 8.10
N ARG A 75 -37.55 11.52 9.19
CA ARG A 75 -36.81 10.42 9.84
C ARG A 75 -37.03 10.45 11.35
N MET A 76 -37.09 9.27 11.96
CA MET A 76 -37.12 9.12 13.41
C MET A 76 -35.97 8.25 13.88
N GLU A 77 -35.24 8.69 14.90
CA GLU A 77 -34.21 7.89 15.56
C GLU A 77 -34.68 7.50 16.96
N LEU A 78 -34.54 6.23 17.31
CA LEU A 78 -34.98 5.70 18.59
C LEU A 78 -34.09 4.54 19.03
N ALA A 79 -34.04 4.29 20.34
CA ALA A 79 -33.29 3.16 20.88
C ALA A 79 -33.88 1.83 20.39
N ASP A 80 -33.01 0.84 20.18
CA ASP A 80 -33.44 -0.52 19.82
C ASP A 80 -34.22 -1.14 21.00
N ALA A 81 -35.51 -1.40 20.78
CA ALA A 81 -36.42 -1.95 21.78
C ALA A 81 -37.19 -3.16 21.21
N PRO A 82 -37.46 -4.22 22.01
CA PRO A 82 -38.20 -5.41 21.55
C PRO A 82 -39.56 -5.09 20.91
N LEU A 83 -40.16 -3.99 21.35
CA LEU A 83 -41.40 -3.43 20.82
C LEU A 83 -41.37 -3.12 19.33
N LEU A 84 -40.22 -2.71 18.80
CA LEU A 84 -40.07 -2.41 17.37
C LEU A 84 -40.18 -3.65 16.51
N ASP A 85 -39.75 -4.81 17.01
CA ASP A 85 -39.87 -6.08 16.28
C ASP A 85 -41.34 -6.57 16.27
N VAL A 86 -42.15 -6.17 17.27
CA VAL A 86 -43.60 -6.41 17.31
C VAL A 86 -44.35 -5.46 16.37
N TRP A 87 -43.91 -4.21 16.28
CA TRP A 87 -44.52 -3.19 15.43
C TRP A 87 -44.15 -3.40 13.95
N PHE A 88 -42.92 -3.82 13.67
CA PHE A 88 -42.38 -4.04 12.33
C PHE A 88 -41.82 -5.46 12.18
N PRO A 89 -42.69 -6.50 12.11
CA PRO A 89 -42.26 -7.88 12.00
C PRO A 89 -41.54 -8.11 10.67
N ARG A 90 -40.24 -8.44 10.74
CA ARG A 90 -39.41 -8.75 9.56
C ARG A 90 -38.48 -9.92 9.87
N ALA A 91 -38.16 -10.71 8.84
CA ALA A 91 -37.09 -11.69 8.95
C ALA A 91 -35.74 -10.95 9.03
N PRO A 92 -34.83 -11.32 9.96
CA PRO A 92 -33.50 -10.76 9.98
C PRO A 92 -32.76 -11.15 8.70
N SER A 93 -32.06 -10.18 8.11
CA SER A 93 -31.17 -10.41 6.97
C SER A 93 -29.93 -11.20 7.38
N ARG A 94 -29.24 -11.81 6.40
CA ARG A 94 -28.03 -12.60 6.64
C ARG A 94 -26.94 -11.79 7.36
N MET A 95 -26.80 -10.51 7.06
CA MET A 95 -25.81 -9.64 7.69
C MET A 95 -26.17 -9.32 9.14
N GLU A 96 -27.44 -9.13 9.45
CA GLU A 96 -27.91 -8.86 10.83
C GLU A 96 -27.78 -10.10 11.70
N ALA A 97 -28.17 -11.27 11.18
CA ALA A 97 -27.98 -12.53 11.89
C ALA A 97 -26.49 -12.82 12.15
N LEU A 98 -25.61 -12.49 11.21
CA LEU A 98 -24.16 -12.60 11.37
C LEU A 98 -23.63 -11.61 12.42
N ALA A 99 -24.06 -10.34 12.37
CA ALA A 99 -23.67 -9.32 13.34
C ALA A 99 -24.11 -9.72 14.76
N ASP A 100 -25.37 -10.11 14.93
CA ASP A 100 -25.92 -10.61 16.20
C ASP A 100 -25.15 -11.84 16.71
N TRP A 101 -24.77 -12.76 15.82
CA TRP A 101 -23.96 -13.93 16.18
C TRP A 101 -22.56 -13.54 16.63
N LEU A 102 -21.92 -12.58 15.94
CA LEU A 102 -20.62 -12.04 16.31
C LEU A 102 -20.68 -11.36 17.69
N GLU A 103 -21.69 -10.53 17.95
CA GLU A 103 -21.85 -9.82 19.22
C GLU A 103 -22.06 -10.73 20.42
N ARG A 104 -22.85 -11.79 20.26
CA ARG A 104 -23.10 -12.77 21.33
C ARG A 104 -21.85 -13.56 21.70
N ARG A 105 -20.83 -13.57 20.82
CA ARG A 105 -19.60 -14.36 21.00
C ARG A 105 -18.37 -13.47 20.94
N ARG A 106 -17.93 -12.96 22.10
CA ARG A 106 -16.71 -12.12 22.24
C ARG A 106 -15.47 -12.63 21.48
N TYR A 107 -15.30 -13.96 21.40
CA TYR A 107 -14.21 -14.59 20.66
C TYR A 107 -14.38 -14.55 19.13
N ALA A 108 -15.62 -14.47 18.64
CA ALA A 108 -15.90 -14.32 17.22
C ALA A 108 -15.56 -12.90 16.73
N ILE A 109 -15.76 -11.86 17.56
CA ILE A 109 -15.28 -10.50 17.29
C ILE A 109 -13.74 -10.51 17.18
N LEU A 110 -13.05 -11.03 18.21
CA LEU A 110 -11.59 -11.17 18.19
C LEU A 110 -11.08 -11.96 16.97
N ALA A 111 -11.71 -13.09 16.66
CA ALA A 111 -11.34 -13.90 15.49
C ALA A 111 -11.58 -13.15 14.18
N SER A 112 -12.69 -12.41 14.04
CA SER A 112 -12.98 -11.62 12.85
C SER A 112 -11.99 -10.46 12.68
N ALA A 113 -11.63 -9.77 13.76
CA ALA A 113 -10.60 -8.74 13.75
C ALA A 113 -9.23 -9.32 13.35
N LEU A 114 -8.83 -10.47 13.91
CA LEU A 114 -7.60 -11.17 13.54
C LEU A 114 -7.61 -11.62 12.08
N LEU A 115 -8.75 -12.09 11.56
CA LEU A 115 -8.89 -12.47 10.15
C LEU A 115 -8.78 -11.26 9.21
N VAL A 116 -9.36 -10.12 9.58
CA VAL A 116 -9.20 -8.87 8.80
C VAL A 116 -7.74 -8.44 8.79
N VAL A 117 -7.07 -8.43 9.94
CA VAL A 117 -5.64 -8.11 10.04
C VAL A 117 -4.80 -9.10 9.22
N ALA A 118 -5.05 -10.40 9.34
CA ALA A 118 -4.35 -11.41 8.56
C ALA A 118 -4.62 -11.27 7.05
N GLY A 119 -5.84 -10.90 6.66
CA GLY A 119 -6.21 -10.61 5.28
C GLY A 119 -5.49 -9.39 4.72
N ILE A 120 -5.39 -8.31 5.50
CA ILE A 120 -4.63 -7.11 5.14
C ILE A 120 -3.14 -7.46 5.00
N ILE A 121 -2.57 -8.18 5.97
CA ILE A 121 -1.18 -8.64 5.91
C ILE A 121 -0.95 -9.51 4.68
N GLY A 122 -1.84 -10.46 4.41
CA GLY A 122 -1.75 -11.33 3.24
C GLY A 122 -1.86 -10.56 1.93
N PHE A 123 -2.77 -9.59 1.84
CA PHE A 123 -2.89 -8.72 0.67
C PHE A 123 -1.64 -7.87 0.46
N VAL A 124 -1.09 -7.26 1.51
CA VAL A 124 0.11 -6.42 1.42
C VAL A 124 1.35 -7.25 1.09
N GLN A 125 1.51 -8.44 1.69
CA GLN A 125 2.69 -9.28 1.47
C GLN A 125 2.65 -10.09 0.17
N PHE A 126 1.47 -10.47 -0.33
CA PHE A 126 1.36 -11.36 -1.49
C PHE A 126 0.54 -10.74 -2.62
N GLY A 127 -0.59 -10.10 -2.32
CA GLY A 127 -1.48 -9.50 -3.31
C GLY A 127 -0.85 -8.30 -4.03
N LEU A 128 -0.25 -7.38 -3.28
CA LEU A 128 0.40 -6.18 -3.83
C LEU A 128 1.62 -6.52 -4.69
N PRO A 129 2.61 -7.33 -4.25
CA PRO A 129 3.75 -7.68 -5.10
C PRO A 129 3.32 -8.43 -6.37
N TRP A 130 2.35 -9.34 -6.25
CA TRP A 130 1.78 -10.02 -7.41
C TRP A 130 1.15 -9.05 -8.41
N GLY A 131 0.36 -8.09 -7.93
CA GLY A 131 -0.26 -7.05 -8.77
C GLY A 131 0.79 -6.15 -9.41
N ALA A 132 1.78 -5.69 -8.63
CA ALA A 132 2.86 -4.82 -9.09
C ALA A 132 3.69 -5.48 -10.19
N HIS A 133 4.03 -6.77 -10.05
CA HIS A 133 4.70 -7.55 -11.08
C HIS A 133 3.92 -7.51 -12.42
N ARG A 134 2.62 -7.82 -12.38
CA ARG A 134 1.76 -7.88 -13.57
C ARG A 134 1.53 -6.53 -14.24
N ILE A 135 1.41 -5.46 -13.44
CA ILE A 135 1.26 -4.10 -13.97
C ILE A 135 2.58 -3.68 -14.59
N ALA A 136 3.71 -3.88 -13.90
CA ALA A 136 5.04 -3.51 -14.38
C ALA A 136 5.29 -4.09 -15.78
N GLU A 137 5.07 -5.38 -16.01
CA GLU A 137 5.28 -6.01 -17.33
C GLU A 137 4.55 -5.33 -18.51
N ARG A 138 3.48 -4.58 -18.24
CA ARG A 138 2.67 -3.89 -19.25
C ARG A 138 2.96 -2.39 -19.36
N ILE A 139 3.88 -1.86 -18.55
CA ILE A 139 4.19 -0.43 -18.57
C ILE A 139 4.92 -0.08 -19.87
N PRO A 140 4.43 0.92 -20.64
CA PRO A 140 5.09 1.38 -21.85
C PRO A 140 6.49 1.96 -21.57
N PRO A 141 7.47 1.81 -22.48
CA PRO A 141 8.81 2.39 -22.32
C PRO A 141 8.82 3.91 -22.13
N SER A 142 7.83 4.63 -22.65
CA SER A 142 7.70 6.08 -22.45
C SER A 142 7.46 6.46 -20.99
N VAL A 143 6.72 5.63 -20.25
CA VAL A 143 6.48 5.84 -18.81
C VAL A 143 7.75 5.57 -18.02
N GLU A 144 8.47 4.49 -18.33
CA GLU A 144 9.78 4.21 -17.72
C GLU A 144 10.75 5.37 -17.95
N LYS A 145 10.83 5.88 -19.19
CA LYS A 145 11.67 7.02 -19.54
C LYS A 145 11.29 8.27 -18.74
N ASN A 146 10.00 8.60 -18.67
CA ASN A 146 9.53 9.78 -17.94
C ASN A 146 9.83 9.68 -16.43
N SER A 147 9.66 8.50 -15.85
CA SER A 147 10.02 8.22 -14.46
C SER A 147 11.53 8.37 -14.24
N SER A 148 12.36 7.78 -15.11
CA SER A 148 13.82 7.96 -15.07
C SER A 148 14.24 9.43 -15.20
N ASP A 149 13.60 10.20 -16.10
CA ASP A 149 13.90 11.64 -16.28
C ASP A 149 13.52 12.47 -15.05
N GLN A 150 12.52 12.05 -14.28
CA GLN A 150 12.23 12.67 -12.97
C GLN A 150 13.31 12.35 -11.95
N VAL A 151 13.79 11.11 -11.89
CA VAL A 151 14.89 10.70 -11.00
C VAL A 151 16.17 11.47 -11.33
N VAL A 152 16.54 11.58 -12.61
CA VAL A 152 17.73 12.33 -13.02
C VAL A 152 17.67 13.80 -12.60
N ARG A 153 16.51 14.46 -12.75
CA ARG A 153 16.33 15.85 -12.28
C ARG A 153 16.47 16.00 -10.76
N ILE A 154 16.20 14.95 -10.00
CA ILE A 154 16.42 14.97 -8.55
C ILE A 154 17.92 14.78 -8.27
N LEU A 155 18.60 13.87 -8.96
CA LEU A 155 20.05 13.68 -8.84
C LEU A 155 20.84 14.94 -9.20
N GLU A 156 20.39 15.70 -10.20
CA GLU A 156 20.96 17.01 -10.54
C GLU A 156 20.92 18.02 -9.36
N ARG A 157 19.98 17.86 -8.41
CA ARG A 157 19.93 18.68 -7.18
C ARG A 157 20.92 18.24 -6.11
N PHE A 158 21.42 17.01 -6.19
CA PHE A 158 22.42 16.42 -5.30
C PHE A 158 23.84 16.53 -5.88
N HIS A 159 24.10 17.52 -6.74
CA HIS A 159 25.40 17.77 -7.37
C HIS A 159 26.03 16.53 -8.04
N VAL A 160 25.21 15.67 -8.64
CA VAL A 160 25.72 14.58 -9.47
C VAL A 160 26.28 15.16 -10.77
N GLU A 161 27.59 15.09 -10.93
CA GLU A 161 28.33 15.69 -12.04
C GLU A 161 28.86 14.63 -13.03
N ALA A 162 29.41 15.10 -14.15
CA ALA A 162 30.09 14.23 -15.09
C ALA A 162 31.33 13.59 -14.44
N SER A 163 31.54 12.29 -14.67
CA SER A 163 32.69 11.56 -14.15
C SER A 163 34.03 12.22 -14.47
N LYS A 164 34.87 12.31 -13.43
CA LYS A 164 36.25 12.82 -13.43
C LYS A 164 37.26 11.76 -13.88
N LEU A 165 36.85 10.49 -13.99
CA LEU A 165 37.72 9.42 -14.48
C LEU A 165 38.19 9.67 -15.92
N PRO A 166 39.40 9.20 -16.31
CA PRO A 166 39.87 9.31 -17.69
C PRO A 166 38.87 8.69 -18.69
N LYS A 167 38.67 9.33 -19.86
CA LYS A 167 37.71 8.84 -20.86
C LYS A 167 37.98 7.41 -21.34
N ALA A 168 39.25 7.01 -21.40
CA ALA A 168 39.64 5.63 -21.68
C ALA A 168 39.15 4.64 -20.61
N ARG A 169 39.18 5.03 -19.33
CA ARG A 169 38.68 4.23 -18.21
C ARG A 169 37.16 4.08 -18.27
N GLN A 170 36.45 5.19 -18.52
CA GLN A 170 34.99 5.20 -18.72
C GLN A 170 34.59 4.27 -19.87
N ALA A 171 35.27 4.39 -21.02
CA ALA A 171 35.01 3.57 -22.20
C ALA A 171 35.29 2.08 -21.96
N ARG A 172 36.37 1.74 -21.25
CA ARG A 172 36.70 0.35 -20.88
C ARG A 172 35.61 -0.29 -20.02
N LEU A 173 35.16 0.40 -18.97
CA LEU A 173 34.11 -0.10 -18.09
C LEU A 173 32.77 -0.24 -18.83
N ALA A 174 32.39 0.75 -19.65
CA ALA A 174 31.19 0.67 -20.46
C ALA A 174 31.23 -0.47 -21.49
N ALA A 175 32.39 -0.74 -22.09
CA ALA A 175 32.57 -1.87 -23.00
C ALA A 175 32.46 -3.21 -22.27
N ALA A 176 33.15 -3.36 -21.13
CA ALA A 176 33.11 -4.58 -20.33
C ALA A 176 31.69 -4.88 -19.80
N PHE A 177 30.96 -3.85 -19.36
CA PHE A 177 29.57 -4.00 -18.93
C PHE A 177 28.67 -4.44 -20.10
N ARG A 178 28.81 -3.81 -21.27
CA ARG A 178 28.05 -4.18 -22.47
C ARG A 178 28.32 -5.62 -22.91
N GLU A 179 29.56 -6.09 -22.79
CA GLU A 179 29.92 -7.49 -23.05
C GLU A 179 29.28 -8.43 -22.01
N LEU A 180 29.32 -8.07 -20.73
CA LEU A 180 28.72 -8.84 -19.64
C LEU A 180 27.23 -9.11 -19.88
N VAL A 181 26.46 -8.09 -20.30
CA VAL A 181 25.01 -8.21 -20.52
C VAL A 181 24.63 -8.60 -21.95
N ALA A 182 25.60 -8.89 -22.83
CA ALA A 182 25.32 -9.15 -24.24
C ALA A 182 24.43 -10.40 -24.43
N GLY A 183 23.24 -10.22 -25.01
CA GLY A 183 22.27 -11.31 -25.20
C GLY A 183 21.32 -11.54 -24.02
N GLU A 184 21.46 -10.76 -22.95
CA GLU A 184 20.51 -10.80 -21.83
C GLU A 184 19.19 -10.07 -22.19
N PRO A 185 18.08 -10.42 -21.51
CA PRO A 185 16.82 -9.70 -21.67
C PRO A 185 17.02 -8.20 -21.45
N ARG A 186 16.40 -7.38 -22.32
CA ARG A 186 16.47 -5.91 -22.26
C ARG A 186 17.88 -5.29 -22.36
N ALA A 187 18.93 -6.05 -22.64
CA ALA A 187 20.30 -5.53 -22.75
C ALA A 187 20.44 -4.37 -23.74
N GLY A 188 19.61 -4.32 -24.78
CA GLY A 188 19.58 -3.22 -25.75
C GLY A 188 19.26 -1.84 -25.15
N GLN A 189 18.55 -1.81 -24.01
CA GLN A 189 18.17 -0.61 -23.26
C GLN A 189 19.24 -0.20 -22.24
N MET A 190 20.07 -1.14 -21.79
CA MET A 190 21.05 -0.91 -20.73
C MET A 190 22.19 0.00 -21.20
N ARG A 191 22.45 1.10 -20.47
CA ARG A 191 23.53 2.06 -20.75
C ARG A 191 24.22 2.43 -19.46
N LEU A 192 25.54 2.19 -19.38
CA LEU A 192 26.35 2.57 -18.23
C LEU A 192 26.74 4.06 -18.32
N HIS A 193 26.45 4.79 -17.27
CA HIS A 193 26.82 6.18 -17.05
C HIS A 193 27.74 6.27 -15.83
N LEU A 194 28.93 6.83 -16.01
CA LEU A 194 29.82 7.12 -14.90
C LEU A 194 29.61 8.57 -14.47
N VAL A 195 29.51 8.78 -13.16
CA VAL A 195 29.23 10.10 -12.57
C VAL A 195 30.12 10.34 -11.36
N ASP A 196 30.49 11.60 -11.14
CA ASP A 196 31.03 12.02 -9.86
C ASP A 196 29.86 12.36 -8.94
N ALA A 197 29.79 11.70 -7.79
CA ALA A 197 28.71 11.90 -6.83
C ALA A 197 29.29 11.90 -5.41
N SER A 198 30.19 12.85 -5.13
CA SER A 198 30.89 12.95 -3.85
C SER A 198 29.94 13.05 -2.65
N ASP A 199 28.81 13.75 -2.80
CA ASP A 199 27.76 13.87 -1.76
C ASP A 199 27.03 12.53 -1.49
N ILE A 200 26.96 11.65 -2.49
CA ILE A 200 26.30 10.33 -2.38
C ILE A 200 27.29 9.25 -1.92
N GLY A 201 28.55 9.34 -2.34
CA GLY A 201 29.58 8.35 -2.05
C GLY A 201 29.61 7.15 -3.01
N PRO A 202 30.27 6.04 -2.61
CA PRO A 202 30.38 4.83 -3.42
C PRO A 202 29.02 4.17 -3.66
N ASN A 203 28.50 4.22 -4.90
CA ASN A 203 27.17 3.71 -5.23
C ASN A 203 27.05 3.27 -6.71
N ALA A 204 26.05 2.44 -6.98
CA ALA A 204 25.55 2.11 -8.32
C ALA A 204 24.05 1.89 -8.26
N PHE A 205 23.32 2.26 -9.32
CA PHE A 205 21.87 2.05 -9.38
C PHE A 205 21.34 2.00 -10.83
N ALA A 206 20.34 1.17 -11.06
CA ALA A 206 19.61 1.09 -12.32
C ALA A 206 18.31 1.91 -12.31
N LEU A 207 18.11 2.73 -13.34
CA LEU A 207 16.84 3.40 -13.60
C LEU A 207 15.89 2.52 -14.43
N PRO A 208 14.56 2.76 -14.36
CA PRO A 208 13.56 1.98 -15.09
C PRO A 208 13.82 1.83 -16.59
N ASP A 209 14.31 2.88 -17.25
CA ASP A 209 14.58 2.91 -18.70
C ASP A 209 15.92 2.30 -19.13
N GLY A 210 16.71 1.75 -18.20
CA GLY A 210 17.96 1.05 -18.50
C GLY A 210 19.22 1.89 -18.38
N ARG A 211 19.11 3.18 -18.01
CA ARG A 211 20.29 3.94 -17.57
C ARG A 211 20.78 3.36 -16.25
N ILE A 212 22.03 2.93 -16.20
CA ILE A 212 22.69 2.40 -15.02
C ILE A 212 23.81 3.37 -14.65
N TYR A 213 23.79 3.87 -13.43
CA TYR A 213 24.77 4.83 -12.94
C TYR A 213 25.79 4.11 -12.05
N LEU A 214 27.05 4.48 -12.20
CA LEU A 214 28.17 4.01 -11.39
C LEU A 214 28.95 5.24 -10.92
N THR A 215 29.10 5.41 -9.61
CA THR A 215 29.83 6.57 -9.09
C THR A 215 31.34 6.35 -9.19
N ASP A 216 32.08 7.43 -9.45
CA ASP A 216 33.54 7.44 -9.45
C ASP A 216 34.09 6.93 -8.10
N GLN A 217 33.43 7.28 -7.00
CA GLN A 217 33.74 6.81 -5.64
C GLN A 217 33.66 5.29 -5.51
N LEU A 218 32.73 4.62 -6.21
CA LEU A 218 32.67 3.16 -6.22
C LEU A 218 33.79 2.55 -7.06
N VAL A 219 34.16 3.21 -8.16
CA VAL A 219 35.32 2.80 -8.98
C VAL A 219 36.62 2.90 -8.19
N GLU A 220 36.77 3.91 -7.34
CA GLU A 220 37.93 4.10 -6.45
C GLU A 220 37.95 3.08 -5.30
N LEU A 221 36.78 2.70 -4.78
CA LEU A 221 36.66 1.71 -3.69
C LEU A 221 36.95 0.28 -4.16
N ALA A 222 36.62 -0.05 -5.41
CA ALA A 222 36.83 -1.38 -5.97
C ALA A 222 38.32 -1.65 -6.24
N ARG A 223 38.75 -2.90 -6.01
CA ARG A 223 40.16 -3.30 -6.23
C ARG A 223 40.43 -3.74 -7.67
N ASN A 224 39.41 -4.13 -8.40
CA ASN A 224 39.52 -4.59 -9.78
C ASN A 224 38.19 -4.40 -10.53
N ASP A 225 38.21 -4.65 -11.84
CA ASP A 225 37.03 -4.48 -12.70
C ASP A 225 35.99 -5.58 -12.49
N ASP A 226 36.38 -6.79 -12.05
CA ASP A 226 35.46 -7.90 -11.82
C ASP A 226 34.50 -7.61 -10.67
N GLU A 227 34.97 -6.94 -9.63
CA GLU A 227 34.14 -6.45 -8.52
C GLU A 227 33.08 -5.44 -8.97
N LEU A 228 33.48 -4.49 -9.84
CA LEU A 228 32.55 -3.53 -10.43
C LEU A 228 31.53 -4.23 -11.32
N LEU A 229 31.99 -5.16 -12.16
CA LEU A 229 31.11 -5.94 -13.04
C LEU A 229 30.15 -6.84 -12.25
N ALA A 230 30.55 -7.32 -11.07
CA ALA A 230 29.69 -8.11 -10.20
C ALA A 230 28.53 -7.28 -9.64
N VAL A 231 28.79 -6.04 -9.20
CA VAL A 231 27.73 -5.11 -8.78
C VAL A 231 26.89 -4.67 -9.98
N LEU A 232 27.48 -4.42 -11.15
CA LEU A 232 26.72 -4.08 -12.34
C LEU A 232 25.85 -5.23 -12.86
N ALA A 233 26.23 -6.50 -12.62
CA ALA A 233 25.37 -7.65 -12.89
C ALA A 233 24.11 -7.64 -12.01
N HIS A 234 24.24 -7.21 -10.75
CA HIS A 234 23.13 -6.99 -9.82
C HIS A 234 22.21 -5.87 -10.31
N GLU A 235 22.77 -4.73 -10.72
CA GLU A 235 21.99 -3.63 -11.32
C GLU A 235 21.27 -4.04 -12.60
N ALA A 236 21.92 -4.87 -13.45
CA ALA A 236 21.27 -5.44 -14.61
C ALA A 236 20.08 -6.32 -14.22
N GLY A 237 20.19 -7.11 -13.14
CA GLY A 237 19.09 -7.88 -12.56
C GLY A 237 17.89 -7.01 -12.18
N HIS A 238 18.11 -5.88 -11.50
CA HIS A 238 17.03 -4.93 -11.20
C HIS A 238 16.32 -4.42 -12.45
N HIS A 239 17.07 -4.12 -13.51
CA HIS A 239 16.49 -3.66 -14.77
C HIS A 239 15.72 -4.78 -15.50
N VAL A 240 16.28 -6.00 -15.58
CA VAL A 240 15.62 -7.17 -16.19
C VAL A 240 14.28 -7.45 -15.50
N HIS A 241 14.28 -7.45 -14.17
CA HIS A 241 13.09 -7.74 -13.38
C HIS A 241 12.20 -6.51 -13.15
N ARG A 242 12.47 -5.35 -13.75
CA ARG A 242 11.65 -4.13 -13.63
C ARG A 242 11.42 -3.71 -12.17
N HIS A 243 12.37 -4.00 -11.27
CA HIS A 243 12.19 -3.77 -9.84
C HIS A 243 11.89 -2.30 -9.50
N GLY A 244 12.49 -1.34 -10.23
CA GLY A 244 12.20 0.07 -10.02
C GLY A 244 10.71 0.39 -10.19
N MET A 245 10.08 -0.09 -11.28
CA MET A 245 8.65 0.12 -11.50
C MET A 245 7.77 -0.71 -10.55
N ARG A 246 8.16 -1.95 -10.23
CA ARG A 246 7.43 -2.77 -9.25
C ARG A 246 7.41 -2.08 -7.88
N GLY A 247 8.57 -1.64 -7.40
CA GLY A 247 8.71 -0.89 -6.14
C GLY A 247 7.93 0.43 -6.14
N ALA A 248 7.91 1.16 -7.26
CA ALA A 248 7.10 2.37 -7.38
C ALA A 248 5.60 2.08 -7.22
N ILE A 249 5.10 1.00 -7.84
CA ILE A 249 3.69 0.57 -7.73
C ILE A 249 3.38 0.10 -6.31
N GLU A 250 4.24 -0.72 -5.72
CA GLU A 250 4.10 -1.22 -4.35
C GLU A 250 4.03 -0.06 -3.35
N GLY A 251 4.94 0.91 -3.46
CA GLY A 251 4.97 2.09 -2.60
C GLY A 251 3.77 3.01 -2.82
N ALA A 252 3.37 3.27 -4.07
CA ALA A 252 2.19 4.08 -4.38
C ALA A 252 0.88 3.45 -3.87
N SER A 253 0.78 2.12 -3.90
CA SER A 253 -0.41 1.37 -3.46
C SER A 253 -0.69 1.51 -1.96
N VAL A 254 0.35 1.68 -1.13
CA VAL A 254 0.20 1.96 0.30
C VAL A 254 -0.53 3.29 0.53
N PHE A 255 -0.21 4.33 -0.25
CA PHE A 255 -0.87 5.63 -0.16
C PHE A 255 -2.33 5.58 -0.64
N VAL A 256 -2.62 4.81 -1.70
CA VAL A 256 -4.01 4.57 -2.14
C VAL A 256 -4.81 3.84 -1.07
N LEU A 257 -4.23 2.80 -0.46
CA LEU A 257 -4.91 2.03 0.59
C LEU A 257 -5.14 2.87 1.84
N ALA A 258 -4.15 3.68 2.24
CA ALA A 258 -4.30 4.64 3.34
C ALA A 258 -5.40 5.66 3.05
N GLY A 259 -5.42 6.27 1.84
CA GLY A 259 -6.46 7.19 1.42
C GLY A 259 -7.86 6.58 1.42
N LEU A 260 -7.99 5.32 0.97
CA LEU A 260 -9.26 4.58 1.00
C LEU A 260 -9.74 4.31 2.43
N LEU A 261 -8.83 4.00 3.36
CA LEU A 261 -9.17 3.76 4.77
C LEU A 261 -9.52 5.06 5.52
N LEU A 262 -8.90 6.18 5.14
CA LEU A 262 -9.10 7.49 5.73
C LEU A 262 -10.22 8.31 5.07
N GLY A 263 -10.77 7.84 3.95
CA GLY A 263 -11.86 8.49 3.22
C GLY A 263 -11.44 9.63 2.30
N ASP A 264 -10.14 9.80 2.02
CA ASP A 264 -9.59 10.79 1.09
C ASP A 264 -8.92 10.08 -0.09
N ALA A 265 -9.70 9.87 -1.15
CA ALA A 265 -9.28 9.20 -2.38
C ALA A 265 -8.90 10.19 -3.51
N SER A 266 -8.43 11.39 -3.18
CA SER A 266 -7.95 12.31 -4.21
C SER A 266 -6.63 11.80 -4.81
N GLY A 267 -6.68 11.23 -6.03
CA GLY A 267 -5.53 10.62 -6.73
C GLY A 267 -4.35 11.56 -7.06
N SER A 268 -4.41 12.83 -6.64
CA SER A 268 -3.35 13.84 -6.76
C SER A 268 -2.09 13.50 -5.95
N SER A 269 -2.21 12.70 -4.89
CA SER A 269 -1.09 12.26 -4.05
C SER A 269 -0.12 11.31 -4.77
N LEU A 270 -0.58 10.59 -5.81
CA LEU A 270 0.23 9.60 -6.53
C LEU A 270 1.28 10.22 -7.46
N ALA A 271 0.97 11.36 -8.10
CA ALA A 271 1.88 12.03 -9.03
C ALA A 271 3.07 12.70 -8.33
N VAL A 272 2.90 13.10 -7.07
CA VAL A 272 3.94 13.77 -6.26
C VAL A 272 4.83 12.75 -5.54
N SER A 273 4.29 11.58 -5.17
CA SER A 273 4.99 10.58 -4.37
C SER A 273 5.89 9.65 -5.18
N LEU A 274 5.52 9.31 -6.43
CA LEU A 274 6.26 8.36 -7.27
C LEU A 274 7.78 8.63 -7.38
N PRO A 275 8.26 9.85 -7.68
CA PRO A 275 9.69 10.13 -7.79
C PRO A 275 10.41 10.02 -6.45
N ALA A 276 9.77 10.50 -5.38
CA ALA A 276 10.32 10.43 -4.02
C ALA A 276 10.40 8.98 -3.57
N THR A 277 9.36 8.17 -3.80
CA THR A 277 9.30 6.74 -3.47
C THR A 277 10.34 5.92 -4.24
N LEU A 278 10.57 6.20 -5.52
CA LEU A 278 11.63 5.56 -6.32
C LEU A 278 13.03 5.80 -5.75
N LEU A 279 13.23 6.91 -5.05
CA LEU A 279 14.51 7.29 -4.44
C LEU A 279 14.61 6.93 -2.96
N SER A 280 13.48 6.92 -2.23
CA SER A 280 13.43 6.77 -0.78
C SER A 280 13.11 5.36 -0.31
N ASN A 281 12.46 4.53 -1.14
CA ASN A 281 12.18 3.14 -0.78
C ASN A 281 13.30 2.26 -1.30
N GLY A 282 14.07 1.67 -0.38
CA GLY A 282 14.93 0.56 -0.73
C GLY A 282 14.13 -0.60 -1.32
N PHE A 283 14.81 -1.41 -2.12
CA PHE A 283 14.19 -2.56 -2.76
C PHE A 283 13.72 -3.57 -1.71
N SER A 284 12.60 -4.24 -2.01
CA SER A 284 12.10 -5.30 -1.14
C SER A 284 13.13 -6.44 -1.03
N ARG A 285 13.07 -7.20 0.05
CA ARG A 285 13.97 -8.36 0.24
C ARG A 285 13.82 -9.39 -0.88
N ASP A 286 12.65 -9.48 -1.51
CA ASP A 286 12.40 -10.32 -2.68
C ASP A 286 13.09 -9.77 -3.94
N HIS A 287 13.01 -8.46 -4.18
CA HIS A 287 13.73 -7.81 -5.28
C HIS A 287 15.24 -8.01 -5.18
N GLU A 288 15.83 -7.87 -3.99
CA GLU A 288 17.26 -8.14 -3.80
C GLU A 288 17.61 -9.60 -4.08
N ARG A 289 16.77 -10.56 -3.66
CA ARG A 289 16.99 -11.99 -3.93
C ARG A 289 16.91 -12.31 -5.42
N GLU A 290 15.93 -11.75 -6.13
CA GLU A 290 15.80 -11.91 -7.59
C GLU A 290 17.01 -11.34 -8.32
N ALA A 291 17.45 -10.14 -7.95
CA ALA A 291 18.61 -9.48 -8.56
C ALA A 291 19.93 -10.20 -8.25
N ASP A 292 20.16 -10.63 -7.00
CA ASP A 292 21.33 -11.42 -6.60
C ASP A 292 21.38 -12.75 -7.37
N ALA A 293 20.27 -13.48 -7.43
CA ALA A 293 20.19 -14.76 -8.14
C ALA A 293 20.49 -14.59 -9.64
N TYR A 294 19.92 -13.56 -10.26
CA TYR A 294 20.19 -13.21 -11.65
C TYR A 294 21.67 -12.86 -11.86
N ALA A 295 22.23 -12.01 -11.00
CA ALA A 295 23.62 -11.56 -11.09
C ALA A 295 24.59 -12.73 -10.98
N PHE A 296 24.39 -13.62 -10.01
CA PHE A 296 25.29 -14.75 -9.79
C PHE A 296 25.21 -15.76 -10.93
N ASP A 297 24.02 -15.98 -11.49
CA ASP A 297 23.88 -16.81 -12.69
C ASP A 297 24.57 -16.16 -13.90
N LEU A 298 24.34 -14.86 -14.14
CA LEU A 298 24.98 -14.12 -15.21
C LEU A 298 26.51 -14.16 -15.11
N LEU A 299 27.07 -13.89 -13.94
CA LEU A 299 28.52 -13.91 -13.71
C LEU A 299 29.10 -15.28 -14.04
N LYS A 300 28.50 -16.37 -13.55
CA LYS A 300 28.92 -17.74 -13.86
C LYS A 300 28.88 -18.04 -15.36
N ARG A 301 27.79 -17.68 -16.05
CA ARG A 301 27.65 -17.87 -17.50
C ARG A 301 28.71 -17.10 -18.31
N ARG A 302 29.29 -16.05 -17.73
CA ARG A 302 30.35 -15.23 -18.32
C ARG A 302 31.75 -15.60 -17.81
N GLY A 303 31.88 -16.70 -17.07
CA GLY A 303 33.17 -17.16 -16.52
C GLY A 303 33.75 -16.23 -15.45
N ARG A 304 32.91 -15.41 -14.82
CA ARG A 304 33.27 -14.50 -13.71
C ARG A 304 32.80 -15.06 -12.38
N SER A 305 33.48 -14.69 -11.30
CA SER A 305 33.19 -15.24 -9.97
C SER A 305 32.13 -14.40 -9.25
N PRO A 306 31.02 -15.00 -8.78
CA PRO A 306 30.09 -14.33 -7.87
C PRO A 306 30.76 -13.84 -6.57
N ARG A 307 31.94 -14.38 -6.19
CA ARG A 307 32.68 -13.94 -5.00
C ARG A 307 33.09 -12.46 -5.05
N ASP A 308 33.29 -11.91 -6.25
CA ASP A 308 33.68 -10.51 -6.41
C ASP A 308 32.56 -9.56 -5.92
N PHE A 309 31.30 -9.98 -6.04
CA PHE A 309 30.16 -9.29 -5.45
C PHE A 309 30.27 -9.22 -3.91
N ALA A 310 30.50 -10.36 -3.26
CA ALA A 310 30.65 -10.42 -1.80
C ALA A 310 31.83 -9.56 -1.32
N THR A 311 32.91 -9.57 -2.08
CA THR A 311 34.14 -8.85 -1.74
C THR A 311 33.93 -7.33 -1.79
N LEU A 312 33.25 -6.82 -2.82
CA LEU A 312 32.94 -5.39 -2.92
C LEU A 312 31.89 -4.97 -1.90
N MET A 313 30.85 -5.78 -1.67
CA MET A 313 29.84 -5.54 -0.63
C MET A 313 30.46 -5.43 0.77
N ALA A 314 31.43 -6.28 1.10
CA ALA A 314 32.14 -6.21 2.38
C ALA A 314 32.91 -4.89 2.54
N ARG A 315 33.50 -4.35 1.46
CA ARG A 315 34.18 -3.04 1.50
C ARG A 315 33.22 -1.89 1.58
N LEU A 316 32.12 -1.93 0.84
CA LEU A 316 31.04 -0.95 0.96
C LEU A 316 30.52 -0.89 2.40
N SER A 317 30.24 -2.05 3.02
CA SER A 317 29.80 -2.10 4.42
C SER A 317 30.81 -1.50 5.40
N GLN A 318 32.11 -1.58 5.11
CA GLN A 318 33.16 -0.98 5.96
C GLN A 318 33.30 0.52 5.72
N ALA A 319 33.21 0.96 4.46
CA ALA A 319 33.27 2.37 4.09
C ALA A 319 32.08 3.17 4.65
N ASN A 320 30.93 2.52 4.83
CA ASN A 320 29.69 3.14 5.30
C ASN A 320 29.49 3.03 6.84
N GLY A 321 30.52 2.74 7.63
CA GLY A 321 30.41 2.51 9.07
C GLY A 321 30.01 3.76 9.89
N SER A 322 28.85 3.67 10.56
CA SER A 322 28.36 4.49 11.70
C SER A 322 28.35 6.01 11.53
N ASP A 323 27.57 6.55 10.59
CA ASP A 323 27.12 7.94 10.69
C ASP A 323 25.65 8.07 10.28
N ASP A 324 24.80 8.40 11.26
CA ASP A 324 23.37 8.73 11.15
C ASP A 324 23.21 10.12 10.50
N GLY A 325 23.69 10.27 9.27
CA GLY A 325 23.40 11.44 8.43
C GLY A 325 22.27 11.14 7.46
N ASP A 326 21.28 12.03 7.34
CA ASP A 326 20.13 11.94 6.41
C ASP A 326 20.50 11.64 4.93
N ILE A 327 21.77 11.82 4.57
CA ILE A 327 22.34 11.60 3.22
C ILE A 327 22.73 10.12 3.00
N ALA A 328 22.88 9.31 4.07
CA ALA A 328 23.09 7.86 4.02
C ALA A 328 21.88 7.07 3.44
N SER A 329 20.77 7.76 3.16
CA SER A 329 19.55 7.20 2.60
C SER A 329 19.70 6.72 1.15
N PHE A 330 20.57 7.32 0.33
CA PHE A 330 20.76 6.88 -1.07
C PHE A 330 21.49 5.54 -1.19
N ILE A 331 22.41 5.24 -0.27
CA ILE A 331 23.08 3.93 -0.14
C ILE A 331 22.15 2.90 0.54
N SER A 332 21.13 3.36 1.26
CA SER A 332 20.14 2.50 1.93
C SER A 332 19.15 1.82 0.97
N THR A 333 19.29 1.99 -0.34
CA THR A 333 18.44 1.33 -1.34
C THR A 333 18.71 -0.17 -1.48
N HIS A 334 19.97 -0.60 -1.27
CA HIS A 334 20.41 -1.99 -1.29
C HIS A 334 21.21 -2.32 -0.02
N PRO A 335 20.55 -2.60 1.12
CA PRO A 335 21.27 -2.90 2.35
C PRO A 335 22.17 -4.14 2.16
N SER A 336 23.47 -3.94 2.35
CA SER A 336 24.43 -5.04 2.40
C SER A 336 24.06 -5.96 3.58
N SER A 337 24.06 -7.26 3.37
CA SER A 337 23.81 -8.21 4.46
C SER A 337 24.76 -9.40 4.37
N GLN A 338 25.12 -9.94 5.54
CA GLN A 338 25.92 -11.17 5.60
C GLN A 338 25.26 -12.33 4.84
N ALA A 339 23.92 -12.37 4.78
CA ALA A 339 23.21 -13.40 4.05
C ALA A 339 23.50 -13.33 2.54
N ARG A 340 23.49 -12.13 1.96
CA ARG A 340 23.77 -11.91 0.52
C ARG A 340 25.23 -12.23 0.18
N MET A 341 26.17 -11.79 1.02
CA MET A 341 27.60 -12.12 0.84
C MET A 341 27.84 -13.64 0.90
N ARG A 342 27.21 -14.34 1.84
CA ARG A 342 27.28 -15.81 1.90
C ARG A 342 26.64 -16.48 0.68
N ALA A 343 25.52 -15.95 0.17
CA ALA A 343 24.88 -16.48 -1.03
C ALA A 343 25.80 -16.36 -2.27
N ALA A 344 26.46 -15.22 -2.43
CA ALA A 344 27.48 -14.99 -3.46
C ALA A 344 28.67 -15.97 -3.32
N GLU A 345 29.20 -16.14 -2.11
CA GLU A 345 30.28 -17.12 -1.85
C GLU A 345 29.86 -18.56 -2.14
N GLN A 346 28.62 -18.92 -1.81
CA GLN A 346 28.06 -20.24 -2.12
C GLN A 346 27.88 -20.43 -3.62
N ALA A 347 27.38 -19.42 -4.33
CA ALA A 347 27.20 -19.46 -5.78
C ALA A 347 28.54 -19.53 -6.54
N ALA A 348 29.64 -19.06 -5.94
CA ALA A 348 30.98 -19.14 -6.51
C ALA A 348 31.66 -20.50 -6.31
N LYS A 349 31.04 -21.45 -5.62
CA LYS A 349 31.57 -22.82 -5.50
C LYS A 349 31.37 -23.57 -6.83
N PRO A 350 32.36 -24.38 -7.23
CA PRO A 350 32.34 -25.10 -8.51
C PRO A 350 31.24 -26.16 -8.60
#